data_AF-A0A975A5K2-F1
#
_entry.id   AF-A0A975A5K2-F1
#
_cell.length_a   1.000
_cell.length_b   1.000
_cell.length_c   1.000
_cell.angle_alpha   90.00
_cell.angle_beta   90.00
_cell.angle_gamma   90.00
#
_symmetry.space_group_name_H-M   'P 1'
#
loop_
_entity.id
_entity.type
_entity.pdbx_description
1 polymer ?
#
loop_
_entity_poly.entity_id
_entity_poly.type
_entity_poly.pdbx_seq_one_letter_code
_entity_poly.pdbx_strand_id
1 'polypeptide(L)'
;MIGRVPLDGEELFHAWERAIDALERDVLLAEGFVADPAGVLARGAELPSGWVPTELEGTIPATLVPRAAALLRRQAAVREQLAGAVGSARVDLARLRRTAPVARATGPAYVDLSA
;
A
#
# COMPACT_ATOMS: atom_id res chain seq x y z
N MET A 1 -4.94 -1.50 26.15
CA MET A 1 -4.06 -2.69 26.12
C MET A 1 -2.65 -2.15 26.27
N ILE A 2 -2.05 -2.25 27.47
CA ILE A 2 -0.79 -1.56 27.79
C ILE A 2 0.37 -2.39 27.23
N GLY A 3 1.03 -1.89 26.19
CA GLY A 3 2.23 -2.50 25.60
C GLY A 3 3.36 -2.55 26.62
N ARG A 4 3.87 -3.75 26.87
CA ARG A 4 4.92 -4.03 27.86
C ARG A 4 6.25 -3.47 27.33
N VAL A 5 6.89 -2.60 28.10
CA VAL A 5 8.26 -2.09 27.86
C VAL A 5 9.24 -3.29 27.78
N PRO A 6 10.07 -3.42 26.73
CA PRO A 6 11.18 -4.39 26.73
C PRO A 6 12.26 -3.89 27.69
N LEU A 7 12.48 -4.61 28.79
CA LEU A 7 13.41 -4.19 29.85
C LEU A 7 14.87 -4.55 29.52
N ASP A 8 15.10 -5.33 28.46
CA ASP A 8 16.41 -5.83 28.04
C ASP A 8 16.76 -5.41 26.60
N GLY A 9 18.02 -5.03 26.35
CA GLY A 9 18.49 -4.54 25.04
C GLY A 9 18.37 -5.56 23.90
N GLU A 10 18.37 -6.86 24.24
CA GLU A 10 18.16 -7.96 23.30
C GLU A 10 16.69 -8.10 22.88
N GLU A 11 15.75 -7.94 23.82
CA GLU A 11 14.31 -7.94 23.50
C GLU A 11 13.93 -6.77 22.60
N LEU A 12 14.48 -5.58 22.89
CA LEU A 12 14.29 -4.39 22.05
C LEU A 12 14.87 -4.59 20.64
N PHE A 13 16.05 -5.22 20.55
CA PHE A 13 16.65 -5.56 19.26
C PHE A 13 15.73 -6.45 18.41
N HIS A 14 15.23 -7.55 18.99
CA HIS A 14 14.32 -8.45 18.29
C HIS A 14 12.96 -7.82 17.96
N ALA A 15 12.49 -6.89 18.80
CA ALA A 15 11.29 -6.13 18.48
C ALA A 15 11.48 -5.25 17.23
N TRP A 16 12.62 -4.54 17.15
CA TRP A 16 12.99 -3.77 15.97
C TRP A 16 13.21 -4.62 14.72
N GLU A 17 13.87 -5.77 14.88
CA GLU A 17 14.10 -6.72 13.78
C GLU A 17 12.77 -7.20 13.18
N ARG A 18 11.84 -7.67 14.02
CA ARG A 18 10.51 -8.10 13.57
C ARG A 18 9.71 -6.99 12.89
N ALA A 19 9.83 -5.76 13.38
CA ALA A 19 9.16 -4.61 12.78
C ALA A 19 9.72 -4.29 11.39
N ILE A 20 11.05 -4.31 11.24
CA ILE A 20 11.71 -4.11 9.95
C ILE A 20 11.34 -5.24 8.98
N ASP A 21 11.34 -6.50 9.43
CA ASP A 21 10.96 -7.64 8.58
C ASP A 21 9.50 -7.54 8.10
N ALA A 22 8.59 -7.07 8.96
CA ALA A 22 7.20 -6.83 8.57
C ALA A 22 7.10 -5.74 7.48
N LEU A 23 7.77 -4.61 7.68
CA LEU A 23 7.78 -3.53 6.69
C LEU A 23 8.47 -3.95 5.38
N GLU A 24 9.51 -4.78 5.44
CA GLU A 24 10.18 -5.33 4.25
C GLU A 24 9.22 -6.21 3.43
N ARG A 25 8.40 -7.03 4.09
CA ARG A 25 7.34 -7.81 3.41
C ARG A 25 6.29 -6.92 2.76
N ASP A 26 5.82 -5.90 3.47
CA ASP A 26 4.82 -4.96 2.95
C ASP A 26 5.35 -4.21 1.71
N VAL A 27 6.63 -3.81 1.75
CA VAL A 27 7.29 -3.15 0.62
C VAL A 27 7.45 -4.10 -0.57
N LEU A 28 7.83 -5.36 -0.35
CA LEU A 28 7.89 -6.36 -1.42
C LEU A 28 6.53 -6.56 -2.09
N LEU A 29 5.46 -6.61 -1.31
CA LEU A 29 4.09 -6.70 -1.86
C LEU A 29 3.74 -5.45 -2.68
N ALA A 30 4.06 -4.26 -2.16
CA ALA A 30 3.79 -3.01 -2.86
C ALA A 30 4.61 -2.87 -4.16
N GLU A 31 5.89 -3.27 -4.15
CA GLU A 31 6.73 -3.34 -5.35
C GLU A 31 6.13 -4.28 -6.40
N GLY A 32 5.66 -5.46 -5.97
CA GLY A 32 4.97 -6.40 -6.85
C GLY A 32 3.68 -5.84 -7.44
N PHE A 33 2.89 -5.12 -6.63
CA PHE A 33 1.66 -4.48 -7.09
C PHE A 33 1.92 -3.39 -8.13
N VAL A 34 2.97 -2.59 -7.96
CA VAL A 34 3.33 -1.56 -8.92
C VAL A 34 3.87 -2.16 -10.22
N ALA A 35 4.63 -3.25 -10.15
CA ALA A 35 5.19 -3.91 -11.32
C ALA A 35 4.14 -4.63 -12.16
N ASP A 36 3.15 -5.27 -11.52
CA ASP A 36 2.08 -6.01 -12.20
C ASP A 36 0.73 -5.86 -11.48
N PRO A 37 0.05 -4.71 -11.62
CA PRO A 37 -1.23 -4.49 -10.95
C PRO A 37 -2.30 -5.50 -11.38
N ALA A 38 -2.33 -5.85 -12.66
CA ALA A 38 -3.33 -6.73 -13.23
C ALA A 38 -3.17 -8.18 -12.73
N GLY A 39 -1.95 -8.71 -12.71
CA GLY A 39 -1.69 -10.06 -12.22
C GLY A 39 -1.82 -10.18 -10.70
N VAL A 40 -1.62 -9.10 -9.94
CA VAL A 40 -1.89 -9.12 -8.48
C VAL A 40 -3.39 -9.14 -8.19
N LEU A 41 -4.20 -8.33 -8.90
CA LEU A 41 -5.65 -8.36 -8.78
C LEU A 41 -6.26 -9.69 -9.25
N ALA A 42 -5.76 -10.24 -10.37
CA ALA A 42 -6.23 -11.52 -10.90
C ALA A 42 -5.99 -12.71 -9.94
N ARG A 43 -4.96 -12.62 -9.10
CA ARG A 43 -4.66 -13.62 -8.07
C ARG A 43 -5.49 -13.46 -6.80
N GLY A 44 -6.40 -12.48 -6.75
CA GLY A 44 -7.22 -12.21 -5.57
C GLY A 44 -6.39 -11.78 -4.37
N ALA A 45 -5.22 -11.16 -4.60
CA ALA A 45 -4.39 -10.69 -3.51
C ALA A 45 -5.15 -9.63 -2.70
N GLU A 46 -5.25 -9.86 -1.38
CA GLU A 46 -5.78 -8.86 -0.48
C GLU A 46 -4.88 -7.63 -0.51
N LEU A 47 -5.47 -6.47 -0.78
CA LEU A 47 -4.76 -5.21 -0.62
C LEU A 47 -4.37 -5.06 0.85
N PRO A 48 -3.14 -4.64 1.17
CA PRO A 48 -2.74 -4.42 2.54
C PRO A 48 -3.70 -3.42 3.20
N SER A 49 -4.54 -3.92 4.12
CA SER A 49 -5.53 -3.12 4.83
C SER A 49 -5.07 -2.94 6.27
N GLY A 50 -5.14 -1.70 6.78
CA GLY A 50 -4.93 -1.41 8.20
C GLY A 50 -3.48 -1.41 8.66
N TRP A 51 -2.56 -0.79 7.91
CA TRP A 51 -1.21 -0.53 8.45
C TRP A 51 -1.31 0.28 9.76
N VAL A 52 -0.75 -0.27 10.83
CA VAL A 52 -0.65 0.38 12.14
C VAL A 52 0.82 0.68 12.40
N PRO A 53 1.17 1.94 12.75
CA PRO A 53 2.53 2.27 13.16
C PRO A 53 2.99 1.38 14.32
N THR A 54 4.23 0.89 14.26
CA THR A 54 4.81 0.18 15.39
C THR A 54 5.01 1.15 16.56
N GLU A 55 4.41 0.86 17.70
CA GLU A 55 4.60 1.60 18.96
C GLU A 55 5.92 1.20 19.66
N LEU A 56 7.00 1.01 18.89
CA LEU A 56 8.31 0.69 19.46
C LEU A 56 8.92 1.97 20.04
N GLU A 57 9.07 2.00 21.36
CA GLU A 57 9.81 3.04 22.04
C GLU A 57 11.33 2.75 22.02
N GLY A 58 12.14 3.79 21.87
CA GLY A 58 13.61 3.70 21.83
C GLY A 58 14.20 3.79 20.42
N THR A 59 15.52 3.98 20.35
CA THR A 59 16.24 4.17 19.08
C THR A 59 16.46 2.84 18.36
N ILE A 60 16.42 2.86 17.03
CA ILE A 60 16.78 1.72 16.19
C ILE A 60 18.23 1.28 16.52
N PRO A 61 18.48 -0.02 16.80
CA PRO A 61 19.82 -0.54 17.00
C PRO A 61 20.76 -0.23 15.83
N ALA A 62 22.00 0.18 16.12
CA ALA A 62 22.95 0.67 15.11
C ALA A 62 23.20 -0.32 13.95
N THR A 63 23.16 -1.62 14.25
CA THR A 63 23.33 -2.70 13.26
C THR A 63 22.15 -2.81 12.29
N LEU A 64 20.96 -2.36 12.68
CA LEU A 64 19.75 -2.37 11.85
C LEU A 64 19.56 -1.07 11.05
N VAL A 65 20.27 0.01 11.40
CA VAL A 65 20.18 1.31 10.71
C VAL A 65 20.42 1.20 9.20
N PRO A 66 21.43 0.46 8.69
CA PRO A 66 21.62 0.31 7.25
C PRO A 66 20.44 -0.36 6.55
N ARG A 67 19.82 -1.38 7.19
CA ARG A 67 18.63 -2.06 6.67
C ARG A 67 17.43 -1.10 6.62
N ALA A 68 17.17 -0.39 7.73
CA ALA A 68 16.10 0.60 7.78
C ALA A 68 16.26 1.71 6.74
N ALA A 69 17.49 2.19 6.52
CA ALA A 69 17.78 3.19 5.49
C ALA A 69 17.54 2.65 4.06
N ALA A 70 17.89 1.38 3.79
CA ALA A 70 17.60 0.74 2.51
C ALA A 70 16.09 0.58 2.28
N LEU A 71 15.37 0.17 3.32
CA LEU A 71 13.92 0.05 3.31
C LEU A 71 13.25 1.40 3.03
N LEU A 72 13.68 2.48 3.68
CA LEU A 72 13.15 3.83 3.45
C LEU A 72 13.31 4.28 2.00
N ARG A 73 14.46 3.98 1.36
CA ARG A 73 14.68 4.29 -0.06
C ARG A 73 13.72 3.54 -0.97
N ARG A 74 13.50 2.25 -0.70
CA ARG A 74 12.55 1.42 -1.46
C ARG A 74 11.12 1.93 -1.30
N GLN A 75 10.71 2.27 -0.07
CA GLN A 75 9.42 2.88 0.21
C GLN A 75 9.21 4.19 -0.57
N ALA A 76 10.25 5.05 -0.62
CA ALA A 76 10.20 6.29 -1.39
C ALA A 76 10.01 6.03 -2.90
N ALA A 77 10.73 5.06 -3.46
CA ALA A 77 10.61 4.68 -4.87
C ALA A 77 9.21 4.15 -5.21
N VAL A 78 8.67 3.24 -4.39
CA VAL A 78 7.30 2.72 -4.57
C VAL A 78 6.27 3.85 -4.49
N ARG A 79 6.41 4.76 -3.53
CA ARG A 79 5.53 5.93 -3.38
C ARG A 79 5.54 6.81 -4.62
N GLU A 80 6.71 7.07 -5.20
CA GLU A 80 6.83 7.88 -6.42
C GLU A 80 6.18 7.20 -7.62
N GLN A 81 6.38 5.88 -7.77
CA GLN A 81 5.74 5.12 -8.84
C GLN A 81 4.22 5.09 -8.69
N LEU A 82 3.70 4.88 -7.48
CA LEU A 82 2.27 4.94 -7.20
C LEU A 82 1.68 6.33 -7.48
N ALA A 83 2.36 7.40 -7.06
CA ALA A 83 1.91 8.76 -7.34
C ALA A 83 1.84 9.04 -8.85
N GLY A 84 2.85 8.57 -9.60
CA GLY A 84 2.86 8.63 -11.07
C GLY A 84 1.70 7.86 -11.69
N ALA A 85 1.46 6.62 -11.26
CA ALA A 85 0.38 5.78 -11.77
C ALA A 85 -1.00 6.40 -11.51
N VAL A 86 -1.24 6.93 -10.30
CA VAL A 86 -2.48 7.65 -9.95
C VAL A 86 -2.66 8.90 -10.82
N GLY A 87 -1.58 9.65 -11.07
CA GLY A 87 -1.60 10.80 -11.96
C GLY A 87 -2.03 10.44 -13.38
N SER A 88 -1.40 9.42 -13.98
CA SER A 88 -1.73 8.92 -15.31
C SER A 88 -3.16 8.42 -15.40
N ALA A 89 -3.61 7.61 -14.43
CA ALA A 89 -4.98 7.10 -14.39
C ALA A 89 -6.03 8.23 -14.34
N ARG A 90 -5.75 9.33 -13.62
CA ARG A 90 -6.63 10.52 -13.61
C ARG A 90 -6.69 11.21 -14.96
N VAL A 91 -5.57 11.32 -15.66
CA VAL A 91 -5.51 11.91 -17.01
C VAL A 91 -6.27 11.06 -18.01
N ASP A 92 -6.06 9.74 -17.99
CA ASP A 92 -6.73 8.80 -18.89
C ASP A 92 -8.25 8.80 -18.66
N LEU A 93 -8.68 8.78 -17.39
CA LEU A 93 -10.09 8.90 -17.04
C LEU A 93 -10.69 10.24 -17.50
N ALA A 94 -9.95 11.34 -17.40
CA ALA A 94 -10.40 12.64 -17.92
C ALA A 94 -10.47 12.69 -19.45
N ARG A 95 -9.63 11.93 -20.16
CA ARG A 95 -9.71 11.78 -21.63
C ARG A 95 -10.91 10.93 -22.01
N LEU A 96 -11.07 9.76 -21.38
CA LEU A 96 -12.22 8.87 -21.57
C LEU A 96 -13.53 9.60 -21.34
N ARG A 97 -13.66 10.43 -20.31
CA ARG A 97 -14.87 11.24 -20.07
C ARG A 97 -15.17 12.25 -21.17
N ARG A 98 -14.14 12.76 -21.86
CA ARG A 98 -14.30 13.73 -22.97
C ARG A 98 -14.65 13.05 -24.29
N THR A 99 -14.13 11.84 -24.52
CA THR A 99 -14.34 11.09 -25.77
C THR A 99 -15.46 10.08 -25.68
N ALA A 100 -15.91 9.71 -24.47
CA ALA A 100 -17.08 8.89 -24.27
C ALA A 100 -18.28 9.60 -24.89
N PRO A 101 -18.96 9.00 -25.88
CA PRO A 101 -20.21 9.54 -26.36
C PRO A 101 -21.16 9.58 -25.15
N VAL A 102 -21.79 10.73 -24.92
CA VAL A 102 -23.00 10.77 -24.08
C VAL A 102 -23.97 9.85 -24.81
N ALA A 103 -24.08 8.60 -24.34
CA ALA A 103 -25.20 7.75 -24.69
C ALA A 103 -26.42 8.51 -24.15
N ARG A 104 -27.00 9.34 -25.03
CA ARG A 104 -28.24 10.03 -24.78
C ARG A 104 -29.22 8.90 -24.53
N ALA A 105 -29.57 8.66 -23.27
CA ALA A 105 -30.66 7.76 -22.93
C ALA A 105 -31.90 8.37 -23.59
N THR A 106 -32.20 7.92 -24.81
CA THR A 106 -33.43 8.25 -25.51
C THR A 106 -34.54 7.42 -24.89
N GLY A 107 -35.00 7.86 -23.72
CA GLY A 107 -36.22 7.38 -23.09
C GLY A 107 -36.07 7.11 -21.59
N PRO A 108 -37.08 7.44 -20.78
CA PRO A 108 -37.16 6.96 -19.41
C PRO A 108 -37.26 5.42 -19.40
N ALA A 109 -36.37 4.76 -18.67
CA ALA A 109 -36.41 3.32 -18.42
C ALA A 109 -37.03 3.08 -17.04
N TYR A 110 -38.15 2.36 -17.01
CA TYR A 110 -38.78 1.91 -15.77
C TYR A 110 -38.22 0.55 -15.39
N VAL A 111 -37.75 0.43 -14.15
CA VAL A 111 -37.35 -0.85 -13.54
C VAL A 111 -38.61 -1.45 -12.92
N ASP A 112 -39.02 -2.62 -13.40
CA ASP A 112 -40.11 -3.39 -12.81
C ASP A 112 -39.59 -4.09 -11.54
N LEU A 113 -40.09 -3.64 -10.40
CA LEU A 113 -39.86 -4.26 -9.10
C LEU A 113 -41.04 -5.20 -8.80
N SER A 114 -41.15 -6.28 -9.56
CA SER A 114 -42.12 -7.33 -9.30
C SER A 114 -41.42 -8.59 -8.79
N ALA A 115 -41.44 -8.70 -7.45
CA ALA A 115 -41.33 -9.86 -6.56
C ALA A 115 -40.19 -10.88 -6.72
#